data_AF-A0A353S9V9-F1
#
_entry.id   AF-A0A353S9V9-F1
#
_cell.length_a   1.000
_cell.length_b   1.000
_cell.length_c   1.000
_cell.angle_alpha   90.00
_cell.angle_beta   90.00
_cell.angle_gamma   90.00
#
_symmetry.space_group_name_H-M   'P 1'
#
loop_
_entity.id
_entity.type
_entity.pdbx_description
1 polymer ?
#
loop_
_entity_poly.entity_id
_entity_poly.type
_entity_poly.pdbx_seq_one_letter_code
_entity_poly.pdbx_strand_id
1 'polypeptide(L)' 'MSKAHRGTGIRKEPNHGRGKCAICGTEQIKILYEQDVDGKKVKICKFCKAALKNKAQKDARAAKRAAPAAEQPAAAAGEA' A
#
# COMPACT_ATOMS: atom_id res chain seq x y z
N MET A 1 -6.50 17.69 -2.32
CA MET A 1 -5.22 16.99 -2.05
C MET A 1 -4.16 18.03 -1.74
N SER A 2 -3.90 18.30 -0.45
CA SER A 2 -2.81 19.20 -0.08
C SER A 2 -1.50 18.63 -0.64
N LYS A 3 -0.75 19.43 -1.43
CA LYS A 3 0.54 19.04 -1.99
C LYS A 3 1.65 19.06 -0.91
N ALA A 4 1.31 18.72 0.34
CA ALA A 4 2.20 18.81 1.49
C ALA A 4 3.48 18.00 1.30
N HIS A 5 3.43 16.89 0.54
CA HIS A 5 4.58 16.01 0.31
C HIS A 5 5.27 16.23 -1.06
N ARG A 6 5.00 17.35 -1.75
CA ARG A 6 5.57 17.66 -3.08
C ARG A 6 5.92 19.14 -3.23
N GLY A 7 6.97 19.43 -4.01
CA GLY A 7 7.34 20.79 -4.40
C GLY A 7 7.68 21.69 -3.20
N THR A 8 7.02 22.85 -3.12
CA THR A 8 7.30 23.88 -2.12
C THR A 8 7.05 23.43 -0.68
N GLY A 9 6.13 22.47 -0.44
CA GLY A 9 5.82 21.98 0.91
C GLY A 9 6.97 21.22 1.59
N ILE A 10 7.86 20.60 0.80
CA ILE A 10 8.98 19.81 1.33
C ILE A 10 10.31 20.57 1.30
N ARG A 11 10.37 21.73 0.65
CA ARG A 11 11.59 22.56 0.58
C ARG A 11 12.01 23.13 1.94
N LYS A 12 11.07 23.23 2.87
CA LYS A 12 11.34 23.71 4.24
C LYS A 12 11.92 22.62 5.15
N GLU A 13 11.76 21.34 4.80
CA GLU A 13 12.30 20.24 5.58
C GLU A 13 13.78 19.98 5.25
N PRO A 14 14.59 19.55 6.23
CA PRO A 14 16.00 19.22 6.01
C PRO A 14 16.13 18.16 4.91
N ASN A 15 17.05 18.44 3.98
CA ASN A 15 17.28 17.61 2.79
C ASN A 15 16.00 17.29 1.97
N HIS A 16 15.04 18.22 1.94
CA HIS A 16 13.76 18.04 1.25
C HIS A 16 12.92 16.85 1.79
N GLY A 17 13.12 16.48 3.06
CA GLY A 17 12.51 15.31 3.69
C GLY A 17 13.06 13.98 3.21
N ARG A 18 14.31 13.95 2.71
CA ARG A 18 15.01 12.72 2.31
C ARG A 18 15.83 12.15 3.46
N GLY A 19 15.81 10.84 3.63
CA GLY A 19 16.61 10.15 4.64
C GLY A 19 16.64 8.64 4.44
N LYS A 20 17.02 7.91 5.50
CA LYS A 20 16.97 6.44 5.56
C LYS A 20 15.65 5.95 6.12
N CYS A 21 14.93 5.12 5.36
CA CYS A 21 13.62 4.62 5.79
C CYS A 21 13.75 3.54 6.88
N ALA A 22 13.03 3.70 7.99
CA ALA A 22 13.04 2.76 9.12
C ALA A 22 12.44 1.37 8.82
N ILE A 23 11.69 1.21 7.72
CA ILE A 23 11.06 -0.06 7.36
C ILE A 23 11.88 -0.83 6.32
N CYS A 24 12.32 -0.16 5.25
CA CYS A 24 12.99 -0.81 4.13
C CYS A 24 14.49 -0.52 4.03
N GLY A 25 15.06 0.29 4.94
CA GLY A 25 16.48 0.64 4.95
C GLY A 25 16.95 1.51 3.79
N THR A 26 16.09 1.82 2.82
CA THR A 26 16.47 2.60 1.62
C THR A 26 16.87 4.03 2.00
N GLU A 27 17.99 4.47 1.44
CA GLU A 27 18.56 5.80 1.68
C GLU A 27 18.12 6.83 0.64
N GLN A 28 18.32 8.13 0.93
CA GLN A 28 18.00 9.26 0.04
C GLN A 28 16.53 9.31 -0.45
N ILE A 29 15.63 8.65 0.27
CA ILE A 29 14.22 8.53 -0.09
C ILE A 29 13.36 9.47 0.75
N LYS A 30 12.24 9.94 0.20
CA LYS A 30 11.28 10.80 0.90
C LYS A 30 10.58 10.08 2.04
N ILE A 31 10.83 10.52 3.28
CA ILE A 31 10.27 9.96 4.52
C ILE A 31 9.23 10.92 5.11
N LEU A 32 8.20 11.22 4.32
CA LEU A 32 7.24 12.27 4.62
C LEU A 32 5.88 11.74 5.08
N TYR A 33 5.75 10.42 5.18
CA TYR A 33 4.48 9.78 5.49
C TYR A 33 4.54 9.21 6.89
N GLU A 34 3.67 9.70 7.76
CA GLU A 34 3.48 9.09 9.07
C GLU A 34 2.58 7.86 8.90
N GLN A 35 3.01 6.75 9.50
CA GLN A 35 2.16 5.58 9.73
C GLN A 35 2.42 5.06 11.13
N ASP A 36 1.34 4.67 11.80
CA ASP A 36 1.40 3.93 13.05
C ASP A 36 1.75 2.48 12.74
N VAL A 37 2.94 2.06 13.15
CA VAL A 37 3.40 0.67 13.09
C VAL A 37 3.77 0.29 14.52
N ASP A 38 3.10 -0.73 15.06
CA ASP A 38 3.32 -1.25 16.42
C ASP A 38 3.22 -0.17 17.53
N GLY A 39 2.23 0.71 17.41
CA GLY A 39 1.95 1.76 18.40
C GLY A 39 2.91 2.95 18.37
N LYS A 40 3.84 3.01 17.41
CA LYS A 40 4.74 4.15 17.22
C LYS A 40 4.47 4.83 15.88
N LYS A 41 4.35 6.16 15.91
CA LYS A 41 4.28 7.01 14.72
C LYS A 41 5.65 7.05 14.08
N VAL A 42 5.84 6.29 13.01
CA VAL A 42 7.10 6.27 12.27
C VAL A 42 6.92 7.03 10.97
N LYS A 43 7.88 7.90 10.66
CA LYS A 43 8.00 8.45 9.31
C LYS A 43 8.49 7.34 8.38
N ILE A 44 7.70 7.01 7.37
CA ILE A 44 7.96 5.96 6.41
C ILE A 44 8.14 6.52 5.00
N CYS A 45 8.80 5.74 4.14
CA CYS A 45 8.98 6.12 2.75
C CYS A 45 7.71 5.91 1.92
N LYS A 46 7.67 6.55 0.74
CA LYS A 46 6.56 6.40 -0.22
C LYS A 46 6.28 4.93 -0.58
N PHE A 47 7.32 4.11 -0.74
CA PHE A 47 7.17 2.71 -1.12
C PHE A 47 6.55 1.88 0.00
N CYS A 48 6.99 2.06 1.24
CA CYS A 48 6.40 1.38 2.40
C CYS A 48 4.93 1.76 2.59
N LYS A 49 4.55 3.02 2.35
CA LYS A 49 3.14 3.43 2.39
C LYS A 49 2.30 2.69 1.35
N ALA A 50 2.84 2.52 0.14
CA ALA A 50 2.17 1.77 -0.92
C ALA A 50 2.13 0.26 -0.60
N ALA A 51 3.22 -0.30 -0.09
CA ALA A 51 3.32 -1.71 0.26
C ALA A 51 2.33 -2.10 1.36
N LEU A 52 2.19 -1.29 2.42
CA LEU A 52 1.21 -1.52 3.48
C LEU A 52 -0.23 -1.49 2.96
N LYS A 53 -0.55 -0.52 2.10
CA LYS A 53 -1.87 -0.46 1.44
C LYS A 53 -2.10 -1.67 0.54
N ASN A 54 -1.09 -2.07 -0.23
CA ASN A 54 -1.19 -3.20 -1.14
C ASN A 54 -1.32 -4.53 -0.40
N LYS A 55 -0.67 -4.70 0.75
CA LYS A 55 -0.87 -5.86 1.63
C LYS A 55 -2.33 -5.93 2.10
N ALA A 56 -2.85 -4.85 2.69
CA ALA A 56 -4.25 -4.80 3.14
C ALA A 56 -5.26 -5.11 2.01
N GLN A 57 -5.00 -4.60 0.79
CA GLN A 57 -5.85 -4.88 -0.38
C GLN A 57 -5.70 -6.33 -0.89
N LYS A 58 -4.51 -6.92 -0.79
CA LYS A 58 -4.29 -8.33 -1.14
C LYS A 58 -4.97 -9.26 -0.15
N ASP A 59 -4.94 -8.94 1.14
CA ASP A 59 -5.64 -9.72 2.18
C ASP A 59 -7.16 -9.63 1.96
N ALA A 60 -7.69 -8.43 1.66
CA ALA A 60 -9.10 -8.25 1.31
C ALA A 60 -9.51 -8.98 0.02
N ARG A 61 -8.63 -9.00 -1.01
CA ARG A 61 -8.90 -9.69 -2.28
C ARG A 61 -8.70 -11.21 -2.18
N ALA A 62 -7.81 -11.69 -1.32
CA ALA A 62 -7.63 -13.10 -1.02
C ALA A 62 -8.86 -13.65 -0.28
N ALA A 63 -9.37 -12.91 0.72
CA ALA A 63 -10.63 -13.23 1.38
C ALA A 63 -11.79 -13.29 0.39
N LYS A 64 -11.84 -12.38 -0.59
CA LYS A 64 -12.89 -12.35 -1.63
C LYS A 64 -12.72 -13.36 -2.76
N ARG A 65 -11.55 -13.98 -2.92
CA ARG A 65 -11.33 -15.10 -3.88
C ARG A 65 -11.49 -16.48 -3.24
N ALA A 66 -11.60 -16.58 -1.92
CA ALA A 66 -11.83 -17.84 -1.21
C ALA A 66 -13.32 -18.25 -1.13
N ALA A 67 -14.25 -17.44 -1.64
CA ALA A 67 -15.66 -17.78 -1.79
C ALA A 67 -16.19 -17.15 -3.08
N PRO A 68 -16.76 -17.87 -4.06
CA PRO A 68 -16.96 -19.32 -4.21
C PRO A 68 -16.32 -19.92 -5.47
N ALA A 69 -15.82 -21.15 -5.33
CA ALA A 69 -15.86 -22.17 -6.37
C ALA A 69 -16.96 -23.16 -5.95
N ALA A 70 -18.20 -22.92 -6.37
CA ALA A 70 -19.28 -23.90 -6.36
C ALA A 70 -20.46 -23.35 -7.18
N GLU A 71 -21.04 -24.23 -8.00
CA GLU A 71 -22.30 -24.11 -8.74
C GLU A 71 -22.28 -23.46 -10.15
N GLN A 72 -21.98 -24.30 -11.16
CA GLN A 72 -22.93 -24.49 -12.26
C GLN A 72 -23.08 -26.01 -12.50
N PRO A 73 -24.25 -26.60 -12.16
CA PRO A 73 -24.54 -28.01 -12.44
C PRO A 73 -24.95 -28.20 -13.90
N ALA A 74 -24.84 -29.45 -14.35
CA ALA A 74 -25.12 -29.93 -15.69
C ALA A 74 -26.59 -29.82 -16.14
N ALA A 75 -26.82 -29.50 -17.42
CA ALA A 75 -27.93 -29.86 -18.34
C ALA A 75 -27.92 -28.83 -19.49
N ALA A 76 -27.95 -29.12 -20.79
CA ALA A 76 -28.60 -30.17 -21.58
C ALA A 76 -27.62 -30.64 -22.71
N ALA A 77 -27.46 -31.93 -22.99
CA ALA A 77 -28.34 -32.76 -23.85
C ALA A 77 -28.62 -32.09 -25.21
N GLY A 78 -28.17 -32.74 -26.28
CA GLY A 78 -28.21 -32.22 -27.65
C GLY A 78 -29.52 -32.44 -28.39
N GLU A 79 -29.55 -31.97 -29.63
CA GLU A 79 -30.37 -32.32 -30.80
C GLU A 79 -29.80 -31.42 -31.93
N ALA A 80 -29.18 -31.93 -32.99
CA ALA A 80 -29.74 -32.66 -34.14
C ALA A 80 -30.79 -31.82 -34.89
#